data_AF-A0A519CH57-F1
#
_entry.id   AF-A0A519CH57-F1
#
_cell.length_a   1.000
_cell.length_b   1.000
_cell.length_c   1.000
_cell.angle_alpha   90.00
_cell.angle_beta   90.00
_cell.angle_gamma   90.00
#
_symmetry.space_group_name_H-M   'P 1'
#
loop_
_entity.id
_entity.type
_entity.pdbx_description
1 polymer ?
#
loop_
_entity_poly.entity_id
_entity_poly.type
_entity_poly.pdbx_seq_one_letter_code
_entity_poly.pdbx_strand_id
1 'polypeptide(L)'
;TLMRGAVNGRKYLHIYLNVEEKNLKKLLAQMPSLKRPTISPLSEDGWFGVNTVIKKEEFHKLIPKLRKIAQGLVVHEPRQILELEEIKRDEEN
;
A
#
# COMPACT_ATOMS: atom_id res chain seq x y z
N THR A 1 15.67 -12.50 -10.44
CA THR A 1 15.04 -12.11 -11.72
C THR A 1 13.72 -12.85 -11.93
N LEU A 2 12.64 -12.16 -12.37
CA LEU A 2 11.24 -12.59 -12.62
C LEU A 2 10.57 -13.59 -11.63
N MET A 3 11.07 -14.82 -11.46
CA MET A 3 10.52 -15.81 -10.52
C MET A 3 10.47 -15.29 -9.07
N ARG A 4 11.53 -14.58 -8.60
CA ARG A 4 11.58 -14.01 -7.25
C ARG A 4 10.47 -12.96 -7.02
N GLY A 5 10.17 -12.15 -8.04
CA GLY A 5 9.10 -11.14 -7.98
C GLY A 5 7.68 -11.72 -7.96
N ALA A 6 7.47 -12.85 -8.64
CA ALA A 6 6.20 -13.58 -8.63
C ALA A 6 5.94 -14.30 -7.29
N VAL A 7 6.99 -14.87 -6.67
CA VAL A 7 6.89 -15.47 -5.33
C VAL A 7 6.63 -14.40 -4.27
N ASN A 8 7.24 -13.22 -4.41
CA ASN A 8 7.01 -12.10 -3.50
C ASN A 8 5.58 -11.55 -3.60
N GLY A 9 5.04 -11.36 -4.81
CA GLY A 9 3.69 -10.78 -5.02
C GLY A 9 2.57 -11.41 -4.17
N ARG A 10 2.57 -12.74 -4.03
CA ARG A 10 1.54 -13.48 -3.26
C ARG A 10 1.52 -13.18 -1.75
N LYS A 11 2.62 -12.64 -1.21
CA LYS A 11 2.74 -12.28 0.22
C LYS A 11 2.21 -10.88 0.52
N TYR A 12 1.84 -10.14 -0.52
CA TYR A 12 1.47 -8.74 -0.41
C TYR A 12 0.05 -8.50 -0.91
N LEU A 13 -0.51 -7.38 -0.46
CA LEU A 13 -1.77 -6.84 -0.96
C LEU A 13 -1.50 -5.41 -1.42
N HIS A 14 -2.04 -5.08 -2.57
CA HIS A 14 -2.17 -3.69 -3.01
C HIS A 14 -3.51 -3.16 -2.52
N ILE A 15 -3.47 -2.07 -1.75
CA ILE A 15 -4.67 -1.45 -1.19
C ILE A 15 -4.81 -0.01 -1.69
N TYR A 16 -6.05 0.38 -1.92
CA TYR A 16 -6.46 1.74 -2.24
C TYR A 16 -7.60 2.14 -1.30
N LEU A 17 -7.57 3.33 -0.73
CA LEU A 17 -8.64 3.82 0.15
C LEU A 17 -8.69 5.35 0.14
N ASN A 18 -9.83 5.91 0.54
CA ASN A 18 -10.04 7.33 0.69
C ASN A 18 -10.01 7.73 2.17
N VAL A 19 -9.50 8.91 2.47
CA VAL A 19 -9.38 9.44 3.83
C VAL A 19 -9.61 10.96 3.83
N GLU A 20 -10.32 11.46 4.82
CA GLU A 20 -10.41 12.91 5.06
C GLU A 20 -9.05 13.46 5.53
N GLU A 21 -8.74 14.70 5.16
CA GLU A 21 -7.49 15.38 5.51
C GLU A 21 -7.18 15.32 7.02
N LYS A 22 -8.20 15.55 7.86
CA LYS A 22 -8.07 15.50 9.33
C LYS A 22 -7.58 14.15 9.86
N ASN A 23 -7.80 13.08 9.10
CA ASN A 23 -7.45 11.70 9.45
C ASN A 23 -6.17 11.22 8.75
N LEU A 24 -5.68 11.93 7.73
CA LEU A 24 -4.55 11.49 6.90
C LEU A 24 -3.30 11.20 7.74
N LYS A 25 -2.88 12.13 8.60
CA LYS A 25 -1.68 11.94 9.45
C LYS A 25 -1.81 10.72 10.37
N LYS A 26 -3.00 10.50 10.92
CA LYS A 26 -3.31 9.36 11.80
C LYS A 26 -3.27 8.04 11.02
N LEU A 27 -3.80 8.01 9.81
CA LEU A 27 -3.74 6.86 8.91
C LEU A 27 -2.29 6.49 8.59
N LEU A 28 -1.49 7.47 8.16
CA LEU A 28 -0.08 7.26 7.76
C LEU A 28 0.77 6.71 8.91
N ALA A 29 0.56 7.20 10.13
CA ALA A 29 1.26 6.70 11.32
C ALA A 29 0.91 5.24 11.68
N GLN A 30 -0.20 4.71 11.18
CA GLN A 30 -0.69 3.36 11.50
C GLN A 30 -0.41 2.33 10.39
N MET A 31 0.10 2.76 9.23
CA MET A 31 0.32 1.88 8.08
C MET A 31 1.68 1.17 8.11
N PRO A 32 1.70 -0.18 8.07
CA PRO A 32 2.89 -0.98 7.81
C PRO A 32 3.12 -1.05 6.28
N SER A 33 3.49 0.06 5.66
CA SER A 33 3.73 0.12 4.20
C SER A 33 5.15 -0.33 3.85
N LEU A 34 5.33 -1.16 2.80
CA LEU A 34 6.67 -1.53 2.31
C LEU A 34 7.46 -0.36 1.74
N LYS A 35 6.74 0.58 1.10
CA LYS A 35 7.26 1.83 0.54
C LYS A 35 6.29 2.94 0.90
N ARG A 36 6.78 4.18 1.00
CA ARG A 36 5.96 5.36 1.34
C ARG A 36 4.68 5.35 0.50
N PRO A 37 3.48 5.44 1.12
CA PRO A 37 2.23 5.39 0.39
C PRO A 37 2.13 6.55 -0.61
N THR A 38 1.50 6.31 -1.75
CA THR A 38 1.12 7.38 -2.69
C THR A 38 -0.13 8.06 -2.14
N ILE A 39 -0.09 9.40 -2.09
CA ILE A 39 -1.17 10.24 -1.60
C ILE A 39 -1.56 11.18 -2.72
N SER A 40 -2.84 11.18 -3.10
CA SER A 40 -3.37 12.01 -4.17
C SER A 40 -4.60 12.78 -3.67
N PRO A 41 -4.72 14.09 -3.94
CA PRO A 41 -5.97 14.81 -3.68
C PRO A 41 -7.10 14.22 -4.53
N LEU A 42 -8.31 14.15 -3.97
CA LEU A 42 -9.49 13.73 -4.71
C LEU A 42 -10.23 14.94 -5.30
N SER A 43 -11.24 14.68 -6.12
CA SER A 43 -12.12 15.72 -6.68
C SER A 43 -12.95 16.44 -5.61
N GLU A 44 -13.15 15.80 -4.47
CA GLU A 44 -13.81 16.41 -3.32
C GLU A 44 -12.75 17.04 -2.42
N ASP A 45 -12.90 18.34 -2.15
CA ASP A 45 -11.98 19.09 -1.30
C ASP A 45 -11.91 18.49 0.11
N GLY A 46 -10.69 18.46 0.66
CA GLY A 46 -10.45 17.87 1.99
C GLY A 46 -10.37 16.35 2.00
N TRP A 47 -10.38 15.69 0.83
CA TRP A 47 -10.21 14.24 0.72
C TRP A 47 -8.97 13.83 -0.06
N PHE A 48 -8.40 12.70 0.35
CA PHE A 48 -7.22 12.12 -0.25
C PHE A 48 -7.43 10.64 -0.55
N GLY A 49 -6.97 10.21 -1.73
CA GLY A 49 -6.75 8.81 -2.08
C GLY A 49 -5.38 8.37 -1.58
N VAL A 50 -5.33 7.22 -0.92
CA VAL A 50 -4.11 6.60 -0.41
C VAL A 50 -3.95 5.23 -1.05
N ASN A 51 -2.79 5.03 -1.68
CA ASN A 51 -2.45 3.82 -2.40
C ASN A 51 -1.14 3.27 -1.85
N THR A 52 -1.13 2.00 -1.41
CA THR A 52 0.08 1.37 -0.88
C THR A 52 0.06 -0.15 -1.04
N VAL A 53 1.24 -0.76 -0.94
CA VAL A 53 1.41 -2.20 -0.81
C VAL A 53 1.75 -2.54 0.64
N ILE A 54 1.10 -3.57 1.18
CA ILE A 54 1.29 -4.06 2.55
C ILE A 54 1.48 -5.59 2.53
N LYS A 55 2.03 -6.15 3.60
CA LYS A 55 2.04 -7.60 3.80
C LYS A 55 0.63 -8.11 4.05
N LYS A 56 0.27 -9.25 3.43
CA LYS A 56 -1.04 -9.90 3.61
C LYS A 56 -1.30 -10.27 5.07
N GLU A 57 -0.26 -10.67 5.80
CA GLU A 57 -0.35 -11.00 7.24
C GLU A 57 -0.66 -9.78 8.13
N GLU A 58 -0.38 -8.55 7.68
CA GLU A 58 -0.66 -7.33 8.45
C GLU A 58 -2.08 -6.80 8.20
N PHE A 59 -2.73 -7.23 7.11
CA PHE A 59 -4.00 -6.68 6.66
C PHE A 59 -5.13 -6.81 7.69
N HIS A 60 -5.26 -7.96 8.34
CA HIS A 60 -6.31 -8.19 9.34
C HIS A 60 -6.18 -7.24 10.56
N LYS A 61 -4.95 -6.85 10.92
CA LYS A 61 -4.67 -5.89 12.00
C LYS A 61 -5.04 -4.45 11.62
N LEU A 62 -5.12 -4.16 10.32
CA LEU A 62 -5.45 -2.84 9.80
C LEU A 62 -6.94 -2.59 9.71
N ILE A 63 -7.75 -3.61 9.37
CA ILE A 63 -9.20 -3.46 9.18
C ILE A 63 -9.88 -2.70 10.33
N PRO A 64 -9.66 -3.02 11.62
CA PRO A 64 -10.32 -2.30 12.71
C PRO A 64 -9.92 -0.82 12.81
N LYS A 65 -8.70 -0.48 12.39
CA LYS A 65 -8.17 0.89 12.39
C LYS A 65 -8.77 1.67 11.21
N LEU A 66 -8.71 1.09 10.01
CA LEU A 66 -9.20 1.69 8.78
C LEU A 66 -10.71 1.99 8.85
N ARG A 67 -11.51 1.08 9.41
CA ARG A 67 -12.97 1.25 9.56
C ARG A 67 -13.40 2.50 10.31
N LYS A 68 -12.50 3.12 11.09
CA LYS A 68 -12.79 4.32 11.88
C LYS A 68 -12.47 5.62 11.15
N ILE A 69 -11.62 5.57 10.12
CA ILE A 69 -10.99 6.78 9.55
C ILE A 69 -10.93 6.80 8.03
N ALA A 70 -11.17 5.67 7.35
CA ALA A 70 -11.04 5.51 5.91
C ALA A 70 -12.34 4.99 5.29
N GLN A 71 -12.52 5.27 3.99
CA GLN A 71 -13.67 4.85 3.18
C GLN A 71 -13.19 4.24 1.86
N GLY A 72 -14.07 3.46 1.20
CA GLY A 72 -13.80 2.95 -0.15
C GLY A 72 -12.55 2.07 -0.27
N LEU A 73 -12.27 1.22 0.72
CA LEU A 73 -11.12 0.30 0.68
C LEU A 73 -11.28 -0.73 -0.43
N VAL A 74 -10.37 -0.70 -1.40
CA VAL A 74 -10.22 -1.69 -2.47
C VAL A 74 -8.93 -2.47 -2.24
N VAL A 75 -8.97 -3.77 -2.50
CA VAL A 75 -7.84 -4.69 -2.25
C VAL A 75 -7.62 -5.56 -3.48
N HIS A 76 -6.37 -5.61 -3.93
CA HIS A 76 -5.93 -6.45 -5.04
C HIS A 76 -4.75 -7.32 -4.62
N GLU A 77 -4.73 -8.55 -5.14
CA GLU A 77 -3.56 -9.42 -5.05
C GLU A 77 -2.65 -9.15 -6.26
N PRO A 78 -1.45 -8.57 -6.05
CA PRO A 78 -0.55 -8.30 -7.15
C PRO A 78 0.01 -9.62 -7.68
N ARG A 79 -0.10 -9.82 -8.99
CA ARG A 79 0.48 -11.00 -9.67
C ARG A 79 2.00 -11.04 -9.52
N GLN A 80 2.64 -9.87 -9.50
CA GLN A 80 4.09 -9.74 -9.44
C GLN A 80 4.46 -8.41 -8.80
N ILE A 81 5.50 -8.41 -7.97
CA ILE A 81 6.14 -7.20 -7.45
C ILE A 81 7.62 -7.24 -7.84
N LEU A 82 8.12 -6.15 -8.42
CA LEU A 82 9.51 -6.00 -8.83
C LEU A 82 10.17 -4.91 -7.99
N GLU A 83 11.24 -5.27 -7.28
CA GLU A 83 12.07 -4.34 -6.53
C GLU A 83 13.19 -3.86 -7.46
N LEU A 84 12.88 -2.84 -8.27
CA LEU A 84 13.77 -2.37 -9.33
C LEU A 84 15.13 -1.88 -8.80
N GLU A 85 15.19 -1.37 -7.56
CA GLU A 85 16.46 -0.97 -6.96
C GLU A 85 17.38 -2.17 -6.66
N GLU A 86 16.81 -3.32 -6.26
CA GLU A 86 17.58 -4.54 -6.04
C GLU A 86 18.06 -5.15 -7.35
N ILE A 87 17.23 -5.09 -8.40
CA ILE A 87 17.56 -5.63 -9.72
C ILE A 87 18.79 -4.94 -10.31
N LYS A 88 18.88 -3.61 -10.22
CA LYS A 88 20.06 -2.86 -10.70
C LYS A 88 21.35 -3.28 -9.99
N ARG A 89 21.28 -3.56 -8.69
CA ARG A 89 22.44 -3.97 -7.89
C ARG A 89 22.97 -5.35 -8.29
N ASP A 90 22.10 -6.26 -8.71
CA ASP A 90 22.51 -7.58 -9.22
C ASP A 90 23.11 -7.50 -10.64
N GLU A 91 22.79 -6.47 -11.43
CA GLU A 91 23.35 -6.25 -12.79
C GLU A 91 24.70 -5.53 -12.78
N GLU A 92 24.99 -4.79 -11.71
CA GLU A 92 26.25 -4.04 -11.51
C GLU A 92 27.36 -4.86 -10.80
N ASN A 93 27.05 -6.09 -10.34
CA ASN A 93 28.00 -7.03 -9.72
C ASN A 93 28.25 -8.26 -10.61
#